data_AF-A0A194XIA2-F1
#
_entry.id   AF-A0A194XIA2-F1
#
_cell.length_a   1.000
_cell.length_b   1.000
_cell.length_c   1.000
_cell.angle_alpha   90.00
_cell.angle_beta   90.00
_cell.angle_gamma   90.00
#
_symmetry.space_group_name_H-M   'P 1'
#
loop_
_entity.id
_entity.type
_entity.pdbx_description
1 polymer ?
#
loop_
_entity_poly.entity_id
_entity_poly.type
_entity_poly.pdbx_seq_one_letter_code
_entity_poly.pdbx_strand_id
1 'polypeptide(L)'
;MSPNGQTNGVVVRGGRTEGGAEKVQLLKRRNDSEGGWIVQKFGGTSVGKFAKNIAEDIVRASLKNNKIAVVCSARSTGKKVEGTTSRLLEIFGVLEEVNAIKDTESVHYESLVNEYERLVYVIREDHISAAKSSIQDNTIQANLIKEIENECNELIDYRAAAERWHLEINGRSKDRIVSFGEKLSCRFVAALLEDRGVESEFVDLSDVIHFKALKGLDMEFYRLLAAELREKILACEKRVPVVTGYFGAVPGGLMDGEIGRGYTDLCAALIAVGMKAEELQVWKEVDGIFTADPTKVPTARLLPTITPSEAAELTFYGSEVIHHLTMDQVIHATPPIQIRIKNVKNPVGSGTIVLPDAKSNTTHLSHSRSSSSFSSLTRKTPKRPTAVTIKDKISVINVHSNKRSISHGFFAKVFSILDRKQLSVDLISTSEVHVSMAIHSANLSDETLAKVKEELEECGEVSILSKMAILSLVGAEMKNMIGIAGRMFSTLGEHNVNIEMISQGASEINISCVIDAYEATRAMNILHTNLFTFLE
;
A
#
# COMPACT_ATOMS: atom_id res chain seq x y z
N MET A 1 -31.53 42.74 64.82
CA MET A 1 -31.43 41.50 65.61
C MET A 1 -30.07 40.89 65.32
N SER A 2 -29.07 41.23 66.13
CA SER A 2 -27.89 40.37 66.35
C SER A 2 -28.23 39.41 67.51
N PRO A 3 -27.37 38.47 67.98
CA PRO A 3 -26.03 38.07 67.52
C PRO A 3 -25.78 36.53 67.61
N ASN A 4 -24.58 36.08 67.21
CA ASN A 4 -23.72 35.06 67.85
C ASN A 4 -22.68 34.60 66.81
N GLY A 5 -21.36 34.67 66.95
CA GLY A 5 -20.38 35.09 67.97
C GLY A 5 -19.01 34.66 67.39
N GLN A 6 -18.05 35.57 67.16
CA GLN A 6 -16.83 35.78 67.97
C GLN A 6 -16.08 34.46 68.34
N THR A 7 -14.76 34.26 68.26
CA THR A 7 -13.55 35.12 68.11
C THR A 7 -12.30 34.22 68.20
N ASN A 8 -11.11 34.77 67.84
CA ASN A 8 -9.72 34.38 68.18
C ASN A 8 -9.12 33.25 67.30
N GLY A 9 -7.99 33.40 66.59
CA GLY A 9 -6.78 34.21 66.82
C GLY A 9 -5.74 33.36 67.57
N VAL A 10 -4.60 33.02 66.93
CA VAL A 10 -3.24 32.79 67.53
C VAL A 10 -2.24 32.23 66.48
N VAL A 11 -1.20 33.04 66.22
CA VAL A 11 0.26 32.76 66.16
C VAL A 11 0.84 31.65 65.26
N VAL A 12 1.63 32.11 64.28
CA VAL A 12 2.99 31.68 63.85
C VAL A 12 3.44 30.24 64.17
N ARG A 13 3.77 29.49 63.12
CA ARG A 13 5.01 28.69 63.05
C ARG A 13 5.41 28.44 61.60
N GLY A 14 6.56 29.01 61.22
CA GLY A 14 7.27 28.61 60.01
C GLY A 14 7.73 27.16 60.14
N GLY A 15 7.49 26.38 59.10
CA GLY A 15 8.08 25.07 58.89
C GLY A 15 8.71 25.06 57.50
N ARG A 16 10.02 25.28 57.44
CA ARG A 16 10.84 24.77 56.34
C ARG A 16 10.92 23.25 56.52
N THR A 17 10.46 22.51 55.53
CA THR A 17 10.86 21.13 55.23
C THR A 17 11.02 21.10 53.71
N GLU A 18 12.22 21.35 53.19
CA GLU A 18 13.20 20.31 52.83
C GLU A 18 12.60 19.17 52.02
N GLY A 19 13.08 19.04 50.79
CA GLY A 19 13.37 17.73 50.18
C GLY A 19 12.18 16.91 49.72
N GLY A 20 11.75 17.13 48.48
CA GLY A 20 10.86 16.22 47.78
C GLY A 20 10.81 16.55 46.31
N ALA A 21 11.89 16.28 45.58
CA ALA A 21 11.82 16.21 44.13
C ALA A 21 10.93 15.02 43.76
N GLU A 22 9.62 15.22 43.75
CA GLU A 22 8.68 14.34 43.07
C GLU A 22 9.06 14.38 41.59
N LYS A 23 9.89 13.42 41.17
CA LYS A 23 9.92 12.97 39.79
C LYS A 23 8.49 12.60 39.46
N VAL A 24 7.80 13.46 38.72
CA VAL A 24 6.58 13.12 38.00
C VAL A 24 6.95 11.99 37.06
N GLN A 25 6.86 10.75 37.54
CA GLN A 25 6.85 9.57 36.69
C GLN A 25 5.59 9.72 35.83
N LEU A 26 5.78 10.21 34.61
CA LEU A 26 4.76 10.19 33.57
C LEU A 26 4.23 8.75 33.50
N LEU A 27 3.03 8.52 34.04
CA LEU A 27 2.32 7.24 33.98
C LEU A 27 2.34 6.75 32.54
N LYS A 28 3.04 5.64 32.28
CA LYS A 28 3.12 5.06 30.94
C LYS A 28 1.71 4.67 30.49
N ARG A 29 1.34 5.02 29.26
CA ARG A 29 0.06 4.62 28.68
C ARG A 29 0.13 3.17 28.23
N ARG A 30 -0.93 2.43 28.56
CA ARG A 30 -1.11 1.02 28.23
C ARG A 30 -2.21 0.85 27.20
N ASN A 31 -2.23 -0.32 26.58
CA ASN A 31 -3.19 -0.75 25.58
C ASN A 31 -4.40 -1.46 26.21
N ASP A 32 -5.01 -0.84 27.22
CA ASP A 32 -6.06 -1.45 28.05
C ASP A 32 -7.40 -0.72 28.00
N SER A 33 -7.64 0.08 26.94
CA SER A 33 -8.94 0.70 26.69
C SER A 33 -10.06 -0.35 26.61
N GLU A 34 -11.26 0.01 27.07
CA GLU A 34 -12.48 -0.80 26.90
C GLU A 34 -13.01 -0.77 25.46
N GLY A 35 -12.51 0.13 24.62
CA GLY A 35 -12.92 0.25 23.21
C GLY A 35 -12.45 -0.88 22.30
N GLY A 36 -12.91 -0.82 21.04
CA GLY A 36 -12.56 -1.77 20.00
C GLY A 36 -11.07 -1.75 19.61
N TRP A 37 -10.66 -2.74 18.83
CA TRP A 37 -9.32 -2.74 18.21
C TRP A 37 -9.29 -1.85 16.97
N ILE A 38 -8.24 -1.03 16.85
CA ILE A 38 -7.89 -0.29 15.64
C ILE A 38 -6.50 -0.73 15.21
N VAL A 39 -6.37 -1.16 13.96
CA VAL A 39 -5.08 -1.51 13.37
C VAL A 39 -4.55 -0.32 12.59
N GLN A 40 -3.34 0.14 12.89
CA GLN A 40 -2.72 1.31 12.29
C GLN A 40 -1.52 0.90 11.46
N LYS A 41 -1.62 1.03 10.14
CA LYS A 41 -0.54 0.75 9.21
C LYS A 41 0.19 2.02 8.83
N PHE A 42 1.51 2.03 8.95
CA PHE A 42 2.37 3.15 8.54
C PHE A 42 3.26 2.76 7.35
N GLY A 43 3.27 3.62 6.32
CA GLY A 43 4.17 3.47 5.17
C GLY A 43 5.63 3.80 5.49
N GLY A 44 6.56 3.29 4.68
CA GLY A 44 8.00 3.45 4.93
C GLY A 44 8.49 4.89 4.94
N THR A 45 7.96 5.73 4.05
CA THR A 45 8.30 7.16 4.02
C THR A 45 7.65 7.93 5.19
N SER A 46 6.48 7.48 5.65
CA SER A 46 5.82 8.01 6.85
C SER A 46 6.67 7.76 8.10
N VAL A 47 7.17 6.53 8.28
CA VAL A 47 8.06 6.18 9.40
C VAL A 47 9.40 6.93 9.30
N GLY A 48 9.92 7.14 8.09
CA GLY A 48 11.20 7.86 7.92
C GLY A 48 11.14 9.34 8.26
N LYS A 49 10.07 10.04 7.87
CA LYS A 49 9.96 11.51 8.02
C LYS A 49 9.16 11.96 9.23
N PHE A 50 8.15 11.20 9.63
CA PHE A 50 7.12 11.62 10.60
C PHE A 50 7.04 10.69 11.81
N ALA A 51 8.13 9.99 12.15
CA ALA A 51 8.17 9.07 13.28
C ALA A 51 7.66 9.69 14.60
N LYS A 52 8.06 10.94 14.88
CA LYS A 52 7.64 11.68 16.09
C LYS A 52 6.14 11.91 16.12
N ASN A 53 5.55 12.38 15.01
CA ASN A 53 4.11 12.56 14.88
C ASN A 53 3.34 11.23 15.01
N ILE A 54 3.89 10.14 14.47
CA ILE A 54 3.30 8.80 14.62
C ILE A 54 3.20 8.40 16.09
N ALA A 55 4.29 8.55 16.85
CA ALA A 55 4.31 8.19 18.26
C ALA A 55 3.41 9.10 19.12
N GLU A 56 3.48 10.42 18.91
CA GLU A 56 2.83 11.41 19.79
C GLU A 56 1.39 11.73 19.43
N ASP A 57 1.14 12.07 18.15
CA ASP A 57 -0.13 12.63 17.71
C ASP A 57 -1.11 11.55 17.26
N ILE A 58 -0.60 10.37 16.89
CA ILE A 58 -1.40 9.28 16.30
C ILE A 58 -1.58 8.14 17.31
N VAL A 59 -0.54 7.38 17.59
CA VAL A 59 -0.64 6.16 18.42
C VAL A 59 -1.01 6.54 19.85
N ARG A 60 -0.24 7.44 20.49
CA ARG A 60 -0.49 7.87 21.86
C ARG A 60 -1.85 8.53 22.05
N ALA A 61 -2.34 9.27 21.06
CA ALA A 61 -3.67 9.89 21.10
C ALA A 61 -4.80 8.85 20.99
N SER A 62 -4.62 7.84 20.12
CA SER A 62 -5.64 6.82 19.83
C SER A 62 -5.85 5.83 20.99
N LEU A 63 -4.81 5.59 21.81
CA LEU A 63 -4.88 4.72 23.00
C LEU A 63 -5.90 5.14 24.06
N LYS A 64 -6.36 6.40 24.04
CA LYS A 64 -7.37 6.88 25.01
C LYS A 64 -8.72 6.19 24.84
N ASN A 65 -9.08 5.88 23.60
CA ASN A 65 -10.43 5.41 23.26
C ASN A 65 -10.41 3.95 22.81
N ASN A 66 -9.32 3.47 22.20
CA ASN A 66 -9.29 2.18 21.52
C ASN A 66 -8.01 1.39 21.82
N LYS A 67 -8.07 0.08 21.61
CA LYS A 67 -6.88 -0.77 21.61
C LYS A 67 -6.19 -0.67 20.26
N ILE A 68 -4.87 -0.51 20.25
CA ILE A 68 -4.11 -0.23 19.03
C ILE A 68 -3.16 -1.37 18.73
N ALA A 69 -3.10 -1.79 17.46
CA ALA A 69 -2.01 -2.59 16.92
C ALA A 69 -1.34 -1.81 15.79
N VAL A 70 -0.01 -1.72 15.83
CA VAL A 70 0.78 -0.94 14.87
C VAL A 70 1.47 -1.88 13.89
N VAL A 71 1.34 -1.61 12.59
CA VAL A 71 2.02 -2.36 11.51
C VAL A 71 2.90 -1.40 10.71
N CYS A 72 4.18 -1.70 10.60
CA CYS A 72 5.14 -0.80 9.95
C CYS A 72 5.79 -1.44 8.72
N SER A 73 5.88 -0.66 7.64
CA SER A 73 6.77 -0.99 6.51
C SER A 73 8.21 -0.57 6.82
N ALA A 74 9.17 -1.07 6.02
CA ALA A 74 10.57 -0.70 6.12
C ALA A 74 10.76 0.80 5.90
N ARG A 75 11.71 1.40 6.63
CA ARG A 75 11.89 2.86 6.65
C ARG A 75 12.43 3.39 5.31
N SER A 76 12.06 4.61 4.97
CA SER A 76 12.62 5.35 3.83
C SER A 76 12.80 6.82 4.19
N THR A 77 14.03 7.33 4.13
CA THR A 77 14.39 8.69 4.58
C THR A 77 13.92 9.80 3.63
N GLY A 78 13.65 9.49 2.37
CA GLY A 78 13.29 10.48 1.35
C GLY A 78 12.22 9.98 0.39
N LYS A 79 12.68 9.45 -0.75
CA LYS A 79 11.84 8.84 -1.78
C LYS A 79 11.80 7.33 -1.59
N LYS A 80 10.69 6.69 -1.97
CA LYS A 80 10.54 5.21 -1.96
C LYS A 80 11.73 4.51 -2.66
N VAL A 81 12.26 5.12 -3.73
CA VAL A 81 13.37 4.57 -4.53
C VAL A 81 14.68 4.46 -3.74
N GLU A 82 14.96 5.39 -2.82
CA GLU A 82 16.15 5.38 -1.95
C GLU A 82 15.87 4.70 -0.60
N GLY A 83 14.73 4.02 -0.47
CA GLY A 83 14.31 3.37 0.76
C GLY A 83 15.15 2.14 1.12
N THR A 84 15.04 1.71 2.38
CA THR A 84 15.75 0.53 2.87
C THR A 84 15.38 -0.73 2.09
N THR A 85 14.12 -0.91 1.70
CA THR A 85 13.71 -2.04 0.85
C THR A 85 14.42 -2.05 -0.50
N SER A 86 14.61 -0.91 -1.15
CA SER A 86 15.33 -0.85 -2.43
C SER A 86 16.79 -1.27 -2.26
N ARG A 87 17.47 -0.77 -1.22
CA ARG A 87 18.84 -1.16 -0.91
C ARG A 87 18.96 -2.64 -0.55
N LEU A 88 17.95 -3.19 0.13
CA LEU A 88 17.90 -4.63 0.42
C LEU A 88 17.68 -5.48 -0.84
N LEU A 89 16.95 -4.96 -1.84
CA LEU A 89 16.83 -5.61 -3.14
C LEU A 89 18.14 -5.54 -3.95
N GLU A 90 18.89 -4.43 -3.84
CA GLU A 90 20.25 -4.33 -4.39
C GLU A 90 21.18 -5.35 -3.72
N ILE A 91 21.13 -5.47 -2.38
CA ILE A 91 21.85 -6.49 -1.61
C ILE A 91 21.52 -7.91 -2.09
N PHE A 92 20.24 -8.19 -2.38
CA PHE A 92 19.84 -9.48 -2.94
C PHE A 92 20.44 -9.72 -4.35
N GLY A 93 20.42 -8.71 -5.23
CA GLY A 93 21.06 -8.82 -6.55
C GLY A 93 22.56 -9.10 -6.46
N VAL A 94 23.26 -8.40 -5.57
CA VAL A 94 24.69 -8.66 -5.29
C VAL A 94 24.87 -10.08 -4.74
N LEU A 95 23.99 -10.55 -3.85
CA LEU A 95 24.06 -11.92 -3.33
C LEU A 95 23.86 -12.99 -4.41
N GLU A 96 22.96 -12.76 -5.38
CA GLU A 96 22.77 -13.65 -6.53
C GLU A 96 24.03 -13.72 -7.39
N GLU A 97 24.67 -12.58 -7.67
CA GLU A 97 25.91 -12.52 -8.44
C GLU A 97 27.07 -13.21 -7.71
N VAL A 98 27.21 -12.97 -6.41
CA VAL A 98 28.22 -13.62 -5.55
C VAL A 98 28.05 -15.14 -5.57
N ASN A 99 26.82 -15.64 -5.47
CA ASN A 99 26.55 -17.08 -5.46
C ASN A 99 26.71 -17.75 -6.84
N ALA A 100 26.66 -16.97 -7.93
CA ALA A 100 26.90 -17.47 -9.28
C ALA A 100 28.41 -17.67 -9.58
N ILE A 101 29.28 -16.95 -8.88
CA ILE A 101 30.74 -17.02 -9.05
C ILE A 101 31.30 -18.21 -8.28
N LYS A 102 31.96 -19.12 -8.99
CA LYS A 102 32.62 -20.31 -8.39
C LYS A 102 34.04 -20.06 -7.89
N ASP A 103 34.66 -18.97 -8.34
CA ASP A 103 36.04 -18.61 -7.99
C ASP A 103 36.04 -17.54 -6.89
N THR A 104 36.17 -17.99 -5.65
CA THR A 104 36.17 -17.15 -4.45
C THR A 104 37.44 -16.32 -4.28
N GLU A 105 38.51 -16.58 -5.06
CA GLU A 105 39.77 -15.83 -4.99
C GLU A 105 39.87 -14.71 -6.05
N SER A 106 38.83 -14.53 -6.87
CA SER A 106 38.80 -13.50 -7.90
C SER A 106 38.67 -12.08 -7.31
N VAL A 107 39.37 -11.11 -7.88
CA VAL A 107 39.23 -9.67 -7.55
C VAL A 107 37.78 -9.19 -7.72
N HIS A 108 37.05 -9.78 -8.67
CA HIS A 108 35.64 -9.47 -8.88
C HIS A 108 34.76 -9.93 -7.70
N TYR A 109 35.08 -11.08 -7.12
CA TYR A 109 34.39 -11.62 -5.94
C TYR A 109 34.59 -10.70 -4.73
N GLU A 110 35.85 -10.34 -4.43
CA GLU A 110 36.17 -9.44 -3.32
C GLU A 110 35.48 -8.07 -3.47
N SER A 111 35.36 -7.56 -4.69
CA SER A 111 34.62 -6.32 -4.97
C SER A 111 33.13 -6.44 -4.60
N LEU A 112 32.47 -7.54 -4.97
CA LEU A 112 31.05 -7.76 -4.67
C LEU A 112 30.78 -7.96 -3.18
N VAL A 113 31.70 -8.64 -2.47
CA VAL A 113 31.62 -8.80 -1.02
C VAL A 113 31.73 -7.44 -0.32
N ASN A 114 32.71 -6.62 -0.72
CA ASN A 114 32.86 -5.27 -0.20
C ASN A 114 31.63 -4.39 -0.51
N GLU A 115 31.01 -4.56 -1.68
CA GLU A 115 29.77 -3.88 -2.04
C GLU A 115 28.60 -4.29 -1.14
N TYR A 116 28.43 -5.60 -0.89
CA TYR A 116 27.43 -6.13 0.03
C TYR A 116 27.59 -5.52 1.44
N GLU A 117 28.79 -5.59 2.02
CA GLU A 117 29.07 -5.06 3.35
C GLU A 117 28.90 -3.53 3.41
N ARG A 118 29.28 -2.81 2.35
CA ARG A 118 29.06 -1.37 2.24
C ARG A 118 27.57 -1.04 2.25
N LEU A 119 26.73 -1.76 1.50
CA LEU A 119 25.29 -1.53 1.49
C LEU A 119 24.66 -1.79 2.87
N VAL A 120 25.08 -2.85 3.56
CA VAL A 120 24.64 -3.14 4.94
C VAL A 120 25.08 -2.02 5.89
N TYR A 121 26.32 -1.54 5.77
CA TYR A 121 26.84 -0.43 6.57
C TYR A 121 26.03 0.86 6.36
N VAL A 122 25.70 1.20 5.11
CA VAL A 122 24.87 2.38 4.79
C VAL A 122 23.48 2.27 5.43
N ILE A 123 22.85 1.08 5.39
CA ILE A 123 21.57 0.84 6.06
C ILE A 123 21.72 1.02 7.58
N ARG A 124 22.79 0.46 8.17
CA ARG A 124 23.05 0.54 9.60
C ARG A 124 23.22 1.98 10.08
N GLU A 125 24.09 2.75 9.43
CA GLU A 125 24.36 4.15 9.81
C GLU A 125 23.11 5.04 9.66
N ASP A 126 22.32 4.82 8.60
CA ASP A 126 21.03 5.49 8.43
C ASP A 126 20.10 5.21 9.63
N HIS A 127 20.01 3.95 10.09
CA HIS A 127 19.19 3.55 11.24
C HIS A 127 19.68 4.11 12.56
N ILE A 128 21.00 4.07 12.80
CA ILE A 128 21.62 4.63 13.99
C ILE A 128 21.45 6.16 14.04
N SER A 129 21.62 6.86 12.92
CA SER A 129 21.43 8.32 12.83
C SER A 129 19.99 8.74 13.17
N ALA A 130 19.01 8.01 12.66
CA ALA A 130 17.61 8.24 12.97
C ALA A 130 17.26 7.94 14.45
N ALA A 131 17.84 6.87 15.03
CA ALA A 131 17.70 6.56 16.45
C ALA A 131 18.25 7.71 17.33
N LYS A 132 19.46 8.18 17.03
CA LYS A 132 20.13 9.28 17.74
C LYS A 132 19.38 10.61 17.66
N SER A 133 18.70 10.88 16.53
CA SER A 133 17.97 12.14 16.33
C SER A 133 16.54 12.14 16.88
N SER A 134 15.94 10.95 17.08
CA SER A 134 14.53 10.81 17.44
C SER A 134 14.28 10.43 18.89
N ILE A 135 15.17 9.63 19.50
CA ILE A 135 15.01 9.10 20.87
C ILE A 135 15.79 9.97 21.86
N GLN A 136 15.14 10.38 22.95
CA GLN A 136 15.74 11.26 23.96
C GLN A 136 16.36 10.48 25.12
N ASP A 137 15.77 9.35 25.51
CA ASP A 137 16.29 8.51 26.58
C ASP A 137 17.55 7.74 26.12
N ASN A 138 18.67 8.01 26.79
CA ASN A 138 19.96 7.39 26.49
C ASN A 138 19.96 5.86 26.67
N THR A 139 19.14 5.32 27.57
CA THR A 139 19.09 3.88 27.83
C THR A 139 18.36 3.14 26.71
N ILE A 140 17.20 3.67 26.30
CA ILE A 140 16.41 3.15 25.17
C ILE A 140 17.22 3.31 23.88
N GLN A 141 17.86 4.46 23.69
CA GLN A 141 18.70 4.72 22.52
C GLN A 141 19.87 3.72 22.42
N ALA A 142 20.60 3.48 23.51
CA ALA A 142 21.72 2.53 23.52
C ALA A 142 21.27 1.08 23.23
N ASN A 143 20.14 0.66 23.82
CA ASN A 143 19.57 -0.66 23.55
C ASN A 143 19.16 -0.80 22.07
N LEU A 144 18.49 0.21 21.51
CA LEU A 144 18.08 0.18 20.11
C LEU A 144 19.28 0.14 19.16
N ILE A 145 20.35 0.91 19.42
CA ILE A 145 21.56 0.88 18.58
C ILE A 145 22.16 -0.52 18.58
N LYS A 146 22.26 -1.16 19.75
CA LYS A 146 22.76 -2.54 19.85
C LYS A 146 21.88 -3.54 19.08
N GLU A 147 20.56 -3.39 19.14
CA GLU A 147 19.64 -4.23 18.38
C GLU A 147 19.79 -4.03 16.86
N ILE A 148 19.93 -2.78 16.40
CA ILE A 148 20.18 -2.47 14.99
C ILE A 148 21.49 -3.11 14.52
N GLU A 149 22.55 -2.99 15.32
CA GLU A 149 23.85 -3.61 15.02
C GLU A 149 23.74 -5.13 14.92
N ASN A 150 23.03 -5.78 15.84
CA ASN A 150 22.81 -7.22 15.81
C ASN A 150 22.05 -7.68 14.55
N GLU A 151 20.97 -7.00 14.18
CA GLU A 151 20.20 -7.33 12.97
C GLU A 151 21.02 -7.13 11.68
N CYS A 152 21.84 -6.08 11.63
CA CYS A 152 22.75 -5.86 10.50
C CYS A 152 23.86 -6.93 10.44
N ASN A 153 24.37 -7.38 11.59
CA ASN A 153 25.34 -8.47 11.64
C ASN A 153 24.71 -9.80 11.20
N GLU A 154 23.46 -10.08 11.57
CA GLU A 154 22.73 -11.26 11.10
C GLU A 154 22.61 -11.28 9.56
N LEU A 155 22.44 -10.11 8.92
CA LEU A 155 22.43 -10.01 7.46
C LEU A 155 23.80 -10.30 6.82
N ILE A 156 24.90 -9.97 7.50
CA ILE A 156 26.26 -10.33 7.06
C ILE A 156 26.51 -11.84 7.27
N ASP A 157 26.09 -12.37 8.42
CA ASP A 157 26.16 -13.79 8.72
C ASP A 157 25.32 -14.62 7.74
N TYR A 158 24.17 -14.09 7.29
CA TYR A 158 23.34 -14.73 6.28
C TYR A 158 24.07 -14.91 4.94
N ARG A 159 24.84 -13.90 4.49
CA ARG A 159 25.71 -14.02 3.31
C ARG A 159 26.77 -15.11 3.54
N ALA A 160 27.48 -15.05 4.66
CA ALA A 160 28.53 -16.02 4.97
C ALA A 160 27.98 -17.45 5.06
N ALA A 161 26.76 -17.61 5.57
CA ALA A 161 26.06 -18.89 5.60
C ALA A 161 25.62 -19.35 4.20
N ALA A 162 25.10 -18.44 3.37
CA ALA A 162 24.71 -18.76 2.01
C ALA A 162 25.90 -19.30 1.20
N GLU A 163 27.07 -18.67 1.35
CA GLU A 163 28.33 -19.12 0.77
C GLU A 163 28.77 -20.48 1.34
N ARG A 164 28.92 -20.58 2.66
CA ARG A 164 29.46 -21.78 3.32
C ARG A 164 28.63 -23.03 3.06
N TRP A 165 27.31 -22.88 3.00
CA TRP A 165 26.37 -23.99 2.87
C TRP A 165 25.77 -24.12 1.47
N HIS A 166 26.21 -23.29 0.51
CA HIS A 166 25.72 -23.27 -0.87
C HIS A 166 24.19 -23.23 -0.94
N LEU A 167 23.59 -22.27 -0.22
CA LEU A 167 22.15 -22.14 -0.16
C LEU A 167 21.60 -21.71 -1.52
N GLU A 168 20.45 -22.26 -1.89
CA GLU A 168 19.72 -21.79 -3.07
C GLU A 168 19.19 -20.37 -2.83
N ILE A 169 19.67 -19.41 -3.62
CA ILE A 169 19.17 -18.04 -3.62
C ILE A 169 17.96 -18.00 -4.56
N ASN A 170 16.78 -17.86 -3.97
CA ASN A 170 15.51 -17.80 -4.69
C ASN A 170 14.61 -16.71 -4.08
N GLY A 171 13.35 -16.63 -4.55
CA GLY A 171 12.37 -15.66 -4.04
C GLY A 171 12.16 -15.70 -2.51
N ARG A 172 12.38 -16.84 -1.84
CA ARG A 172 12.31 -16.92 -0.37
C ARG A 172 13.49 -16.22 0.30
N SER A 173 14.68 -16.34 -0.27
CA SER A 173 15.88 -15.65 0.19
C SER A 173 15.71 -14.13 0.02
N LYS A 174 15.14 -13.70 -1.11
CA LYS A 174 14.77 -12.30 -1.37
C LYS A 174 13.82 -11.76 -0.31
N ASP A 175 12.73 -12.49 -0.05
CA ASP A 175 11.73 -12.15 0.95
C ASP A 175 12.34 -12.05 2.37
N ARG A 176 13.23 -12.98 2.74
CA ARG A 176 13.94 -12.94 4.03
C ARG A 176 14.84 -11.70 4.14
N ILE A 177 15.60 -11.37 3.10
CA ILE A 177 16.46 -10.16 3.11
C ILE A 177 15.61 -8.90 3.25
N VAL A 178 14.50 -8.80 2.52
CA VAL A 178 13.58 -7.65 2.60
C VAL A 178 12.97 -7.51 4.01
N SER A 179 12.73 -8.62 4.72
CA SER A 179 12.16 -8.60 6.07
C SER A 179 13.00 -7.82 7.09
N PHE A 180 14.32 -7.80 6.96
CA PHE A 180 15.21 -7.04 7.86
C PHE A 180 14.88 -5.55 7.89
N GLY A 181 14.46 -4.98 6.74
CA GLY A 181 14.08 -3.58 6.69
C GLY A 181 12.87 -3.25 7.56
N GLU A 182 11.92 -4.18 7.69
CA GLU A 182 10.76 -4.02 8.56
C GLU A 182 11.09 -4.30 10.02
N LYS A 183 11.95 -5.28 10.32
CA LYS A 183 12.45 -5.51 11.68
C LYS A 183 13.12 -4.26 12.25
N LEU A 184 14.04 -3.66 11.49
CA LEU A 184 14.73 -2.42 11.87
C LEU A 184 13.74 -1.25 12.10
N SER A 185 12.74 -1.12 11.23
CA SER A 185 11.70 -0.09 11.32
C SER A 185 10.79 -0.27 12.54
N CYS A 186 10.35 -1.50 12.81
CA CYS A 186 9.47 -1.82 13.94
C CYS A 186 10.18 -1.67 15.29
N ARG A 187 11.43 -2.11 15.42
CA ARG A 187 12.26 -1.87 16.62
C ARG A 187 12.42 -0.38 16.90
N PHE A 188 12.69 0.41 15.86
CA PHE A 188 12.78 1.86 15.99
C PHE A 188 11.47 2.51 16.46
N VAL A 189 10.32 2.11 15.89
CA VAL A 189 9.00 2.64 16.30
C VAL A 189 8.62 2.20 17.72
N ALA A 190 8.90 0.95 18.10
CA ALA A 190 8.66 0.46 19.46
C ALA A 190 9.50 1.25 20.49
N ALA A 191 10.81 1.40 20.24
CA ALA A 191 11.68 2.19 21.10
C ALA A 191 11.22 3.66 21.20
N LEU A 192 10.74 4.26 20.09
CA LEU A 192 10.22 5.62 20.09
C LEU A 192 8.91 5.74 20.88
N LEU A 193 8.03 4.74 20.84
CA LEU A 193 6.81 4.72 21.65
C LEU A 193 7.14 4.64 23.14
N GLU A 194 8.11 3.80 23.52
CA GLU A 194 8.59 3.70 24.90
C GLU A 194 9.17 5.02 25.42
N ASP A 195 9.99 5.70 24.61
CA ASP A 195 10.54 7.03 24.91
C ASP A 195 9.44 8.07 25.15
N ARG A 196 8.31 7.98 24.43
CA ARG A 196 7.15 8.87 24.62
C ARG A 196 6.16 8.39 25.68
N GLY A 197 6.54 7.40 26.48
CA GLY A 197 5.76 6.90 27.61
C GLY A 197 4.57 6.04 27.21
N VAL A 198 4.67 5.29 26.11
CA VAL A 198 3.72 4.25 25.71
C VAL A 198 4.38 2.89 25.92
N GLU A 199 3.75 1.97 26.65
CA GLU A 199 4.28 0.60 26.75
C GLU A 199 4.03 -0.12 25.42
N SER A 200 5.09 -0.43 24.68
CA SER A 200 5.03 -1.15 23.40
C SER A 200 5.88 -2.41 23.43
N GLU A 201 5.63 -3.30 22.47
CA GLU A 201 6.42 -4.52 22.28
C GLU A 201 6.64 -4.75 20.79
N PHE A 202 7.88 -5.06 20.42
CA PHE A 202 8.23 -5.48 19.07
C PHE A 202 7.77 -6.92 18.84
N VAL A 203 7.01 -7.16 17.77
CA VAL A 203 6.52 -8.48 17.37
C VAL A 203 7.05 -8.81 15.98
N ASP A 204 7.93 -9.81 15.91
CA ASP A 204 8.43 -10.36 14.67
C ASP A 204 7.47 -11.43 14.13
N LEU A 205 6.93 -11.21 12.93
CA LEU A 205 6.08 -12.18 12.24
C LEU A 205 6.83 -13.04 11.20
N SER A 206 8.15 -12.90 11.08
CA SER A 206 8.92 -13.60 10.04
C SER A 206 8.74 -15.10 10.00
N ASP A 207 8.42 -15.74 11.13
CA ASP A 207 8.34 -17.21 11.24
C ASP A 207 6.93 -17.70 11.61
N VAL A 208 5.87 -16.92 11.35
CA VAL A 208 4.49 -17.26 11.77
C VAL A 208 3.87 -18.41 10.98
N ILE A 209 4.27 -18.58 9.70
CA ILE A 209 3.71 -19.64 8.85
C ILE A 209 4.39 -20.98 9.18
N HIS A 210 3.75 -21.77 10.04
CA HIS A 210 4.18 -23.15 10.35
C HIS A 210 3.35 -24.24 9.64
N PHE A 211 2.26 -23.86 8.98
CA PHE A 211 1.34 -24.79 8.34
C PHE A 211 1.58 -24.92 6.83
N LYS A 212 1.33 -26.11 6.27
CA LYS A 212 1.55 -26.40 4.85
C LYS A 212 0.33 -25.98 4.04
N ALA A 213 0.46 -25.00 3.15
CA ALA A 213 -0.56 -24.66 2.18
C ALA A 213 -0.70 -25.81 1.16
N LEU A 214 -1.89 -26.42 1.08
CA LEU A 214 -2.14 -27.59 0.21
C LEU A 214 -2.50 -27.19 -1.24
N LYS A 215 -3.06 -25.98 -1.47
CA LYS A 215 -3.61 -25.53 -2.76
C LYS A 215 -3.34 -24.05 -3.10
N GLY A 216 -2.23 -23.48 -2.62
CA GLY A 216 -1.88 -22.08 -2.90
C GLY A 216 -2.49 -21.09 -1.89
N LEU A 217 -2.67 -19.84 -2.32
CA LEU A 217 -3.21 -18.72 -1.54
C LEU A 217 -4.75 -18.73 -1.57
N ASP A 218 -5.36 -19.65 -0.83
CA ASP A 218 -6.82 -19.73 -0.72
C ASP A 218 -7.37 -18.99 0.51
N MET A 219 -8.70 -18.85 0.57
CA MET A 219 -9.39 -18.23 1.71
C MET A 219 -9.13 -18.99 3.03
N GLU A 220 -8.83 -20.29 2.97
CA GLU A 220 -8.50 -21.07 4.15
C GLU A 220 -7.11 -20.70 4.70
N PHE A 221 -6.12 -20.52 3.82
CA PHE A 221 -4.79 -20.03 4.15
C PHE A 221 -4.86 -18.70 4.88
N TYR A 222 -5.59 -17.71 4.34
CA TYR A 222 -5.73 -16.41 4.98
C TYR A 222 -6.44 -16.48 6.34
N ARG A 223 -7.43 -17.36 6.48
CA ARG A 223 -8.13 -17.58 7.76
C ARG A 223 -7.21 -18.17 8.82
N LEU A 224 -6.39 -19.16 8.47
CA LEU A 224 -5.41 -19.76 9.38
C LEU A 224 -4.33 -18.75 9.77
N LEU A 225 -3.81 -18.01 8.80
CA LEU A 225 -2.82 -16.96 9.03
C LEU A 225 -3.37 -15.88 9.98
N ALA A 226 -4.58 -15.38 9.74
CA ALA A 226 -5.22 -14.41 10.63
C ALA A 226 -5.39 -14.91 12.07
N ALA A 227 -5.59 -16.22 12.27
CA ALA A 227 -5.67 -16.82 13.60
C ALA A 227 -4.29 -16.84 14.30
N GLU A 228 -3.22 -17.22 13.60
CA GLU A 228 -1.86 -17.20 14.16
C GLU A 228 -1.40 -15.78 14.49
N LEU A 229 -1.69 -14.81 13.62
CA LEU A 229 -1.39 -13.39 13.85
C LEU A 229 -2.10 -12.84 15.09
N ARG A 230 -3.36 -13.25 15.31
CA ARG A 230 -4.12 -12.90 16.50
C ARG A 230 -3.44 -13.40 17.77
N GLU A 231 -2.99 -14.65 17.81
CA GLU A 231 -2.36 -15.21 19.03
C GLU A 231 -1.06 -14.45 19.37
N LYS A 232 -0.25 -14.09 18.37
CA LYS A 232 0.95 -13.26 18.57
C LYS A 232 0.63 -11.88 19.14
N ILE A 233 -0.47 -11.28 18.70
CA ILE A 233 -0.91 -9.95 19.17
C ILE A 233 -1.50 -10.01 20.58
N LEU A 234 -2.28 -11.05 20.89
CA LEU A 234 -2.85 -11.23 22.22
C LEU A 234 -1.77 -11.53 23.27
N ALA A 235 -0.65 -12.14 22.88
CA ALA A 235 0.50 -12.36 23.76
C ALA A 235 1.15 -11.06 24.29
N CYS A 236 0.92 -9.92 23.64
CA CYS A 236 1.40 -8.62 24.11
C CYS A 236 0.62 -8.06 25.32
N GLU A 237 -0.50 -8.69 25.68
CA GLU A 237 -1.39 -8.29 26.78
C GLU A 237 -1.80 -6.82 26.73
N LYS A 238 -1.23 -5.98 27.62
CA LYS A 238 -1.51 -4.55 27.77
C LYS A 238 -0.50 -3.65 27.07
N ARG A 239 0.46 -4.22 26.33
CA ARG A 239 1.45 -3.46 25.55
C ARG A 239 0.91 -3.23 24.14
N VAL A 240 1.34 -2.15 23.51
CA VAL A 240 1.04 -1.86 22.10
C VAL A 240 1.93 -2.73 21.22
N PRO A 241 1.38 -3.70 20.47
CA PRO A 241 2.17 -4.51 19.55
C PRO A 241 2.60 -3.67 18.35
N VAL A 242 3.91 -3.63 18.08
CA VAL A 242 4.51 -3.06 16.89
C VAL A 242 5.02 -4.19 16.03
N VAL A 243 4.31 -4.43 14.94
CA VAL A 243 4.33 -5.68 14.19
C VAL A 243 4.98 -5.47 12.82
N THR A 244 5.82 -6.43 12.41
CA THR A 244 6.43 -6.43 11.07
C THR A 244 5.37 -6.61 9.97
N GLY A 245 5.55 -5.95 8.83
CA GLY A 245 4.68 -6.15 7.66
C GLY A 245 4.82 -7.53 7.03
N TYR A 246 5.99 -8.13 7.16
CA TYR A 246 6.41 -9.40 6.65
C TYR A 246 6.00 -10.49 7.64
N PHE A 247 5.26 -11.48 7.15
CA PHE A 247 4.65 -12.54 7.97
C PHE A 247 5.10 -13.96 7.56
N GLY A 248 6.25 -14.07 6.90
CA GLY A 248 6.92 -15.34 6.63
C GLY A 248 6.78 -15.88 5.21
N ALA A 249 7.24 -17.11 5.02
CA ALA A 249 7.36 -17.72 3.68
C ALA A 249 6.01 -18.14 3.11
N VAL A 250 5.50 -17.33 2.18
CA VAL A 250 4.29 -17.63 1.40
C VAL A 250 4.63 -18.50 0.19
N PRO A 251 3.78 -19.46 -0.22
CA PRO A 251 3.97 -20.19 -1.48
C PRO A 251 4.07 -19.22 -2.67
N GLY A 252 5.14 -19.32 -3.47
CA GLY A 252 5.42 -18.40 -4.57
C GLY A 252 6.19 -17.12 -4.18
N GLY A 253 6.40 -16.88 -2.88
CA GLY A 253 7.03 -15.67 -2.36
C GLY A 253 6.05 -14.51 -2.17
N LEU A 254 6.39 -13.59 -1.29
CA LEU A 254 5.63 -12.36 -1.03
C LEU A 254 5.87 -11.33 -2.13
N MET A 255 7.13 -11.12 -2.50
CA MET A 255 7.51 -10.08 -3.47
C MET A 255 7.29 -10.51 -4.93
N ASP A 256 7.63 -11.76 -5.26
CA ASP A 256 7.56 -12.30 -6.62
C ASP A 256 6.31 -13.14 -6.87
N GLY A 257 5.51 -13.41 -5.83
CA GLY A 257 4.25 -14.12 -5.93
C GLY A 257 3.05 -13.20 -6.17
N GLU A 258 1.85 -13.76 -5.99
CA GLU A 258 0.57 -13.10 -6.30
C GLU A 258 0.27 -11.85 -5.45
N ILE A 259 0.94 -11.70 -4.30
CA ILE A 259 0.72 -10.57 -3.39
C ILE A 259 1.50 -9.34 -3.87
N GLY A 260 2.76 -9.50 -4.26
CA GLY A 260 3.62 -8.42 -4.73
C GLY A 260 3.81 -7.27 -3.74
N ARG A 261 4.05 -6.07 -4.29
CA ARG A 261 4.29 -4.84 -3.51
C ARG A 261 3.01 -4.36 -2.86
N GLY A 262 2.95 -4.43 -1.54
CA GLY A 262 1.75 -4.09 -0.76
C GLY A 262 1.41 -5.13 0.31
N TYR A 263 2.22 -6.17 0.45
CA TYR A 263 2.07 -7.19 1.48
C TYR A 263 1.95 -6.63 2.91
N THR A 264 2.57 -5.48 3.25
CA THR A 264 2.37 -4.85 4.57
C THR A 264 0.92 -4.40 4.77
N ASP A 265 0.25 -3.88 3.73
CA ASP A 265 -1.16 -3.50 3.80
C ASP A 265 -2.02 -4.75 4.00
N LEU A 266 -1.70 -5.85 3.31
CA LEU A 266 -2.37 -7.15 3.49
C LEU A 266 -2.17 -7.71 4.90
N CYS A 267 -0.95 -7.64 5.46
CA CYS A 267 -0.67 -8.04 6.84
C CYS A 267 -1.56 -7.29 7.83
N ALA A 268 -1.66 -5.97 7.68
CA ALA A 268 -2.52 -5.14 8.51
C ALA A 268 -4.01 -5.51 8.38
N ALA A 269 -4.48 -5.85 7.18
CA ALA A 269 -5.81 -6.40 6.98
C ALA A 269 -6.01 -7.73 7.70
N LEU A 270 -5.09 -8.68 7.58
CA LEU A 270 -5.22 -9.99 8.23
C LEU A 270 -5.22 -9.87 9.76
N ILE A 271 -4.40 -8.97 10.30
CA ILE A 271 -4.42 -8.62 11.72
C ILE A 271 -5.78 -8.04 12.11
N ALA A 272 -6.32 -7.10 11.32
CA ALA A 272 -7.64 -6.50 11.57
C ALA A 272 -8.74 -7.56 11.57
N VAL A 273 -8.72 -8.49 10.61
CA VAL A 273 -9.67 -9.61 10.51
C VAL A 273 -9.54 -10.55 11.71
N GLY A 274 -8.32 -10.96 12.07
CA GLY A 274 -8.06 -11.86 13.20
C GLY A 274 -8.51 -11.28 14.55
N MET A 275 -8.29 -9.97 14.75
CA MET A 275 -8.66 -9.24 15.95
C MET A 275 -10.12 -8.77 15.96
N LYS A 276 -10.85 -8.92 14.85
CA LYS A 276 -12.18 -8.32 14.64
C LYS A 276 -12.17 -6.82 14.96
N ALA A 277 -11.20 -6.13 14.38
CA ALA A 277 -11.00 -4.71 14.57
C ALA A 277 -12.21 -3.90 14.08
N GLU A 278 -12.47 -2.77 14.75
CA GLU A 278 -13.51 -1.82 14.36
C GLU A 278 -13.10 -1.05 13.10
N GLU A 279 -11.81 -0.74 12.96
CA GLU A 279 -11.28 0.05 11.86
C GLU A 279 -9.83 -0.35 11.52
N LEU A 280 -9.54 -0.46 10.22
CA LEU A 280 -8.17 -0.51 9.69
C LEU A 280 -7.78 0.89 9.20
N GLN A 281 -6.82 1.51 9.88
CA GLN A 281 -6.29 2.82 9.51
C GLN A 281 -5.01 2.67 8.69
N VAL A 282 -5.03 3.17 7.46
CA VAL A 282 -3.88 3.22 6.57
C VAL A 282 -3.35 4.65 6.54
N TRP A 283 -2.21 4.86 7.19
CA TRP A 283 -1.58 6.17 7.32
C TRP A 283 -0.58 6.42 6.18
N LYS A 284 -0.81 7.50 5.44
CA LYS A 284 -0.06 7.93 4.25
C LYS A 284 0.38 9.39 4.42
N GLU A 285 1.04 9.95 3.42
CA GLU A 285 1.47 11.37 3.39
C GLU A 285 0.44 12.32 2.75
N VAL A 286 -0.73 11.81 2.40
CA VAL A 286 -1.84 12.51 1.74
C VAL A 286 -3.11 12.35 2.59
N ASP A 287 -4.03 13.31 2.50
CA ASP A 287 -5.27 13.34 3.29
C ASP A 287 -6.19 12.15 3.02
N GLY A 288 -6.13 11.58 1.83
CA GLY A 288 -6.91 10.41 1.46
C GLY A 288 -6.90 10.22 -0.05
N ILE A 289 -8.01 9.74 -0.59
CA ILE A 289 -8.24 9.61 -2.03
C ILE A 289 -8.92 10.90 -2.52
N PHE A 290 -8.41 11.46 -3.61
CA PHE A 290 -8.95 12.67 -4.22
C PHE A 290 -9.71 12.33 -5.51
N THR A 291 -10.57 13.25 -5.94
CA THR A 291 -11.28 13.17 -7.23
C THR A 291 -10.33 13.15 -8.45
N ALA A 292 -9.10 13.61 -8.28
CA ALA A 292 -8.02 13.56 -9.26
C ALA A 292 -6.68 13.71 -8.51
N ASP A 293 -5.55 13.45 -9.16
CA ASP A 293 -4.23 13.68 -8.54
C ASP A 293 -4.06 15.17 -8.18
N PRO A 294 -3.96 15.54 -6.88
CA PRO A 294 -3.89 16.94 -6.45
C PRO A 294 -2.59 17.63 -6.88
N THR A 295 -1.55 16.88 -7.24
CA THR A 295 -0.29 17.46 -7.75
C THR A 295 -0.43 17.94 -9.20
N LYS A 296 -1.35 17.33 -9.95
CA LYS A 296 -1.62 17.62 -11.36
C LYS A 296 -2.87 18.50 -11.54
N VAL A 297 -3.85 18.38 -10.65
CA VAL A 297 -5.15 19.08 -10.69
C VAL A 297 -5.38 19.86 -9.40
N PRO A 298 -5.19 21.20 -9.39
CA PRO A 298 -5.35 22.02 -8.18
C PRO A 298 -6.78 22.05 -7.62
N THR A 299 -7.80 21.82 -8.47
CA THR A 299 -9.21 21.78 -8.08
C THR A 299 -9.64 20.44 -7.47
N ALA A 300 -8.73 19.46 -7.35
CA ALA A 300 -9.03 18.14 -6.82
C ALA A 300 -9.57 18.23 -5.38
N ARG A 301 -10.64 17.48 -5.10
CA ARG A 301 -11.33 17.47 -3.80
C ARG A 301 -11.11 16.13 -3.11
N LEU A 302 -10.95 16.16 -1.80
CA LEU A 302 -10.88 14.95 -0.97
C LEU A 302 -12.23 14.23 -1.01
N LEU A 303 -12.20 12.92 -1.28
CA LEU A 303 -13.38 12.08 -1.20
C LEU A 303 -13.61 11.66 0.26
N PRO A 304 -14.77 11.97 0.87
CA PRO A 304 -15.04 11.56 2.26
C PRO A 304 -15.27 10.04 2.37
N THR A 305 -15.89 9.44 1.35
CA THR A 305 -16.23 8.02 1.30
C THR A 305 -16.05 7.48 -0.11
N ILE A 306 -15.66 6.21 -0.23
CA ILE A 306 -15.55 5.50 -1.51
C ILE A 306 -15.98 4.03 -1.33
N THR A 307 -16.54 3.42 -2.37
CA THR A 307 -16.82 1.98 -2.38
C THR A 307 -15.52 1.20 -2.65
N PRO A 308 -15.44 -0.09 -2.29
CA PRO A 308 -14.21 -0.83 -2.47
C PRO A 308 -13.95 -1.16 -3.94
N SER A 309 -15.01 -1.37 -4.74
CA SER A 309 -14.87 -1.55 -6.18
C SER A 309 -14.34 -0.30 -6.86
N GLU A 310 -14.80 0.90 -6.50
CA GLU A 310 -14.21 2.16 -7.01
C GLU A 310 -12.75 2.32 -6.57
N ALA A 311 -12.44 2.03 -5.30
CA ALA A 311 -11.08 2.15 -4.80
C ALA A 311 -10.12 1.18 -5.51
N ALA A 312 -10.55 -0.06 -5.81
CA ALA A 312 -9.77 -1.04 -6.54
C ALA A 312 -9.42 -0.55 -7.96
N GLU A 313 -10.40 0.02 -8.66
CA GLU A 313 -10.19 0.61 -9.99
C GLU A 313 -9.23 1.81 -9.94
N LEU A 314 -9.37 2.69 -8.93
CA LEU A 314 -8.44 3.81 -8.76
C LEU A 314 -7.01 3.36 -8.47
N THR A 315 -6.83 2.34 -7.63
CA THR A 315 -5.51 1.75 -7.38
C THR A 315 -4.90 1.21 -8.66
N PHE A 316 -5.67 0.49 -9.48
CA PHE A 316 -5.18 -0.10 -10.73
C PHE A 316 -4.67 0.94 -11.74
N TYR A 317 -5.37 2.07 -11.87
CA TYR A 317 -5.04 3.13 -12.83
C TYR A 317 -4.15 4.25 -12.27
N GLY A 318 -3.39 3.99 -11.20
CA GLY A 318 -2.28 4.86 -10.77
C GLY A 318 -2.50 5.64 -9.47
N SER A 319 -3.64 5.50 -8.80
CA SER A 319 -3.84 6.02 -7.43
C SER A 319 -3.42 4.96 -6.40
N GLU A 320 -2.12 4.63 -6.35
CA GLU A 320 -1.58 3.61 -5.42
C GLU A 320 -1.70 4.04 -3.94
N VAL A 321 -2.91 3.95 -3.39
CA VAL A 321 -3.18 4.31 -2.00
C VAL A 321 -3.28 3.08 -1.12
N ILE A 322 -3.85 1.97 -1.62
CA ILE A 322 -3.97 0.73 -0.86
C ILE A 322 -3.97 -0.49 -1.78
N HIS A 323 -3.42 -1.60 -1.29
CA HIS A 323 -3.35 -2.84 -2.04
C HIS A 323 -4.74 -3.49 -2.23
N HIS A 324 -5.03 -4.06 -3.40
CA HIS A 324 -6.36 -4.61 -3.71
C HIS A 324 -6.71 -5.83 -2.82
N LEU A 325 -5.76 -6.74 -2.56
CA LEU A 325 -5.99 -7.88 -1.66
C LEU A 325 -6.34 -7.44 -0.23
N THR A 326 -5.82 -6.29 0.22
CA THR A 326 -6.17 -5.72 1.54
C THR A 326 -7.66 -5.41 1.63
N MET A 327 -8.22 -4.81 0.58
CA MET A 327 -9.64 -4.49 0.52
C MET A 327 -10.48 -5.77 0.56
N ASP A 328 -10.14 -6.74 -0.28
CA ASP A 328 -10.88 -8.00 -0.40
C ASP A 328 -11.02 -8.72 0.95
N GLN A 329 -9.93 -8.83 1.71
CA GLN A 329 -9.93 -9.51 3.01
C GLN A 329 -10.79 -8.82 4.07
N VAL A 330 -10.78 -7.49 4.15
CA VAL A 330 -11.52 -6.77 5.19
C VAL A 330 -13.01 -6.61 4.87
N ILE A 331 -13.38 -6.59 3.59
CA ILE A 331 -14.79 -6.52 3.16
C ILE A 331 -15.49 -7.86 3.39
N HIS A 332 -14.81 -8.97 3.08
CA HIS A 332 -15.35 -10.31 3.27
C HIS A 332 -15.28 -10.80 4.72
N ALA A 333 -14.64 -10.03 5.60
CA ALA A 333 -14.64 -10.29 7.03
C ALA A 333 -16.06 -10.26 7.63
N THR A 334 -16.26 -11.01 8.71
CA THR A 334 -17.53 -11.03 9.46
C THR A 334 -17.26 -10.67 10.93
N PRO A 335 -17.62 -9.44 11.38
CA PRO A 335 -18.25 -8.34 10.63
C PRO A 335 -17.29 -7.67 9.62
N PRO A 336 -17.82 -6.95 8.61
CA PRO A 336 -16.98 -6.22 7.65
C PRO A 336 -16.28 -5.07 8.36
N ILE A 337 -15.00 -4.87 8.05
CA ILE A 337 -14.15 -3.88 8.72
C ILE A 337 -13.98 -2.69 7.79
N GLN A 338 -14.22 -1.49 8.31
CA GLN A 338 -14.03 -0.26 7.55
C GLN A 338 -12.53 0.06 7.41
N ILE A 339 -12.12 0.50 6.23
CA ILE A 339 -10.77 1.03 6.02
C ILE A 339 -10.84 2.55 6.04
N ARG A 340 -9.93 3.19 6.77
CA ARG A 340 -9.76 4.64 6.75
C ARG A 340 -8.37 5.01 6.29
N ILE A 341 -8.27 5.80 5.23
CA ILE A 341 -7.02 6.35 4.74
C ILE A 341 -6.84 7.73 5.37
N LYS A 342 -5.71 7.94 6.06
CA LYS A 342 -5.41 9.17 6.81
C LYS A 342 -4.02 9.72 6.49
N ASN A 343 -3.80 11.00 6.80
CA ASN A 343 -2.52 11.68 6.63
C ASN A 343 -1.73 11.77 7.94
N VAL A 344 -0.46 11.35 7.91
CA VAL A 344 0.45 11.52 9.05
C VAL A 344 0.78 12.98 9.35
N LYS A 345 0.72 13.88 8.36
CA LYS A 345 0.97 15.32 8.53
C LYS A 345 -0.22 16.06 9.12
N ASN A 346 -1.43 15.51 8.93
CA ASN A 346 -2.68 16.10 9.41
C ASN A 346 -3.54 15.02 10.12
N PRO A 347 -3.18 14.59 11.35
CA PRO A 347 -3.85 13.50 12.03
C PRO A 347 -5.32 13.73 12.38
N VAL A 348 -5.72 15.00 12.49
CA VAL A 348 -7.08 15.43 12.83
C VAL A 348 -8.02 15.34 11.61
N GLY A 349 -7.47 15.27 10.39
CA GLY A 349 -8.26 15.10 9.17
C GLY A 349 -9.13 13.84 9.20
N SER A 350 -10.34 13.95 8.65
CA SER A 350 -11.30 12.84 8.55
C SER A 350 -10.82 11.72 7.61
N GLY A 351 -10.02 12.12 6.63
CA GLY A 351 -9.52 11.27 5.55
C GLY A 351 -10.63 10.71 4.65
N THR A 352 -10.34 9.59 4.00
CA THR A 352 -11.30 8.85 3.16
C THR A 352 -11.65 7.53 3.81
N ILE A 353 -12.95 7.23 3.91
CA ILE A 353 -13.45 5.94 4.40
C ILE A 353 -13.83 5.05 3.22
N VAL A 354 -13.28 3.83 3.17
CA VAL A 354 -13.75 2.79 2.25
C VAL A 354 -14.91 2.07 2.92
N LEU A 355 -16.13 2.32 2.43
CA LEU A 355 -17.34 1.70 2.96
C LEU A 355 -17.62 0.41 2.19
N PRO A 356 -17.85 -0.73 2.87
CA PRO A 356 -18.29 -1.95 2.20
C PRO A 356 -19.59 -1.71 1.45
N ASP A 357 -19.71 -2.28 0.24
CA ASP A 357 -20.97 -2.19 -0.51
C ASP A 357 -22.08 -2.81 0.34
N ALA A 358 -23.16 -2.04 0.53
CA ALA A 358 -24.36 -2.56 1.16
C ALA A 358 -24.83 -3.74 0.31
N LYS A 359 -24.76 -4.96 0.86
CA LYS A 359 -25.02 -6.23 0.16
C LYS A 359 -26.24 -6.11 -0.76
N SER A 360 -26.01 -5.84 -2.04
CA SER A 360 -26.98 -6.15 -3.07
C SER A 360 -26.91 -7.65 -3.22
N ASN A 361 -27.90 -8.36 -2.68
CA ASN A 361 -28.12 -9.76 -3.00
C ASN A 361 -28.44 -9.86 -4.50
N THR A 362 -27.41 -9.89 -5.34
CA THR A 362 -27.52 -10.15 -6.77
C THR A 362 -26.42 -11.12 -7.16
N THR A 363 -26.59 -12.35 -6.72
CA THR A 363 -26.15 -13.51 -7.50
C THR A 363 -26.80 -13.41 -8.89
N HIS A 364 -25.97 -13.59 -9.92
CA HIS A 364 -26.29 -13.61 -11.36
C HIS A 364 -26.43 -12.26 -12.08
N LEU A 365 -25.52 -12.11 -13.06
CA LEU A 365 -25.62 -11.30 -14.28
C LEU A 365 -26.91 -11.62 -15.07
N SER A 366 -28.07 -11.30 -14.51
CA SER A 366 -29.31 -11.28 -15.27
C SER A 366 -29.42 -9.90 -15.94
N HIS A 367 -29.33 -9.88 -17.26
CA HIS A 367 -29.76 -8.76 -18.08
C HIS A 367 -31.26 -8.54 -17.90
N SER A 368 -31.66 -7.88 -16.81
CA SER A 368 -32.98 -7.26 -16.73
C SER A 368 -32.84 -5.79 -17.06
N ARG A 369 -33.03 -5.46 -18.33
CA ARG A 369 -33.53 -4.14 -18.72
C ARG A 369 -34.95 -4.06 -18.19
N SER A 370 -35.15 -3.50 -16.99
CA SER A 370 -36.34 -2.76 -16.52
C SER A 370 -36.57 -2.95 -15.02
N SER A 371 -36.37 -1.87 -14.25
CA SER A 371 -37.18 -1.43 -13.08
C SER A 371 -36.39 -0.50 -12.15
N SER A 372 -35.80 0.57 -12.67
CA SER A 372 -35.18 1.63 -11.84
C SER A 372 -36.09 2.85 -11.62
N SER A 373 -37.41 2.67 -11.68
CA SER A 373 -38.37 3.78 -11.53
C SER A 373 -38.67 4.18 -10.08
N PHE A 374 -38.07 3.55 -9.06
CA PHE A 374 -38.41 3.83 -7.65
C PHE A 374 -37.30 4.44 -6.79
N SER A 375 -36.01 4.34 -7.17
CA SER A 375 -34.91 4.98 -6.43
C SER A 375 -34.53 6.38 -6.95
N SER A 376 -35.09 6.81 -8.08
CA SER A 376 -34.87 8.14 -8.65
C SER A 376 -35.63 9.26 -7.92
N LEU A 377 -36.60 8.92 -7.07
CA LEU A 377 -37.47 9.90 -6.39
C LEU A 377 -36.88 10.49 -5.10
N THR A 378 -35.73 10.01 -4.61
CA THR A 378 -35.16 10.46 -3.31
C THR A 378 -33.78 11.11 -3.37
N ARG A 379 -33.10 11.16 -4.53
CA ARG A 379 -31.85 11.92 -4.68
C ARG A 379 -32.07 13.18 -5.52
N LYS A 380 -31.98 14.35 -4.87
CA LYS A 380 -32.11 15.69 -5.49
C LYS A 380 -30.94 16.06 -6.42
N THR A 381 -29.87 15.26 -6.49
CA THR A 381 -28.69 15.52 -7.33
C THR A 381 -28.38 14.33 -8.24
N PRO A 382 -27.99 14.58 -9.51
CA PRO A 382 -27.59 13.52 -10.43
C PRO A 382 -26.35 12.81 -9.89
N LYS A 383 -26.27 11.48 -10.07
CA LYS A 383 -25.05 10.72 -9.76
C LYS A 383 -23.90 11.26 -10.63
N ARG A 384 -22.76 11.55 -10.00
CA ARG A 384 -21.56 12.10 -10.62
C ARG A 384 -20.46 11.04 -10.63
N PRO A 385 -19.50 11.10 -11.56
CA PRO A 385 -18.28 10.32 -11.45
C PRO A 385 -17.56 10.62 -10.14
N THR A 386 -16.84 9.63 -9.65
CA THR A 386 -16.16 9.69 -8.35
C THR A 386 -14.76 10.27 -8.50
N ALA A 387 -14.02 9.86 -9.53
CA ALA A 387 -12.67 10.38 -9.77
C ALA A 387 -12.21 10.20 -11.23
N VAL A 388 -11.16 10.94 -11.58
CA VAL A 388 -10.41 10.83 -12.83
C VAL A 388 -8.97 10.46 -12.50
N THR A 389 -8.43 9.47 -13.19
CA THR A 389 -7.04 9.00 -13.01
C THR A 389 -6.31 8.89 -14.33
N ILE A 390 -4.98 8.92 -14.24
CA ILE A 390 -4.09 8.69 -15.38
C ILE A 390 -3.06 7.64 -14.99
N LYS A 391 -2.87 6.65 -15.88
CA LYS A 391 -1.72 5.76 -15.87
C LYS A 391 -0.77 6.13 -17.00
N ASP A 392 0.41 6.62 -16.63
CA ASP A 392 1.48 7.02 -17.54
C ASP A 392 2.31 5.80 -18.01
N LYS A 393 3.19 6.01 -19.01
CA LYS A 393 4.11 4.99 -19.56
C LYS A 393 3.36 3.77 -20.10
N ILE A 394 2.44 4.04 -21.03
CA ILE A 394 1.68 3.03 -21.74
C ILE A 394 2.19 2.94 -23.16
N SER A 395 2.23 1.72 -23.68
CA SER A 395 2.40 1.46 -25.11
C SER A 395 1.18 0.72 -25.63
N VAL A 396 0.67 1.11 -26.79
CA VAL A 396 -0.44 0.44 -27.47
C VAL A 396 0.12 -0.48 -28.54
N ILE A 397 -0.21 -1.77 -28.45
CA ILE A 397 0.10 -2.77 -29.46
C ILE A 397 -1.17 -3.04 -30.24
N ASN A 398 -1.14 -2.77 -31.53
CA ASN A 398 -2.20 -3.08 -32.47
C ASN A 398 -1.75 -4.27 -33.33
N VAL A 399 -2.52 -5.36 -33.30
CA VAL A 399 -2.29 -6.57 -34.10
C VAL A 399 -3.47 -6.73 -35.06
N HIS A 400 -3.18 -6.70 -36.35
CA HIS A 400 -4.15 -6.93 -37.41
C HIS A 400 -3.99 -8.34 -37.98
N SER A 401 -5.02 -9.17 -37.81
CA SER A 401 -5.06 -10.55 -38.27
C SER A 401 -5.08 -10.62 -39.79
N ASN A 402 -4.19 -11.45 -40.32
CA ASN A 402 -4.06 -11.79 -41.73
C ASN A 402 -5.07 -12.90 -42.13
N LYS A 403 -6.39 -12.64 -41.97
CA LYS A 403 -7.60 -13.33 -42.50
C LYS A 403 -7.63 -14.86 -42.70
N ARG A 404 -6.64 -15.62 -42.22
CA ARG A 404 -6.48 -17.07 -42.43
C ARG A 404 -6.78 -17.91 -41.18
N SER A 405 -7.05 -17.28 -40.03
CA SER A 405 -7.35 -17.95 -38.76
C SER A 405 -8.73 -17.56 -38.23
N ILE A 406 -9.37 -18.49 -37.52
CA ILE A 406 -10.62 -18.24 -36.81
C ILE A 406 -10.32 -17.28 -35.65
N SER A 407 -11.17 -16.27 -35.44
CA SER A 407 -10.93 -15.16 -34.51
C SER A 407 -10.52 -15.60 -33.09
N HIS A 408 -11.16 -16.64 -32.52
CA HIS A 408 -10.79 -17.16 -31.19
C HIS A 408 -9.38 -17.76 -31.13
N GLY A 409 -8.92 -18.43 -32.20
CA GLY A 409 -7.56 -18.99 -32.27
C GLY A 409 -6.50 -17.90 -32.40
N PHE A 410 -6.83 -16.82 -33.12
CA PHE A 410 -6.00 -15.63 -33.19
C PHE A 410 -5.81 -14.98 -31.81
N PHE A 411 -6.89 -14.72 -31.07
CA PHE A 411 -6.79 -14.17 -29.72
C PHE A 411 -5.98 -15.08 -28.79
N ALA A 412 -6.23 -16.39 -28.83
CA ALA A 412 -5.51 -17.36 -28.00
C ALA A 412 -4.00 -17.33 -28.28
N LYS A 413 -3.58 -17.25 -29.55
CA LYS A 413 -2.17 -17.16 -29.92
C LYS A 413 -1.52 -15.87 -29.41
N VAL A 414 -2.20 -14.73 -29.59
CA VAL A 414 -1.73 -13.41 -29.12
C VAL A 414 -1.54 -13.41 -27.60
N PHE A 415 -2.56 -13.82 -26.84
CA PHE A 415 -2.46 -13.84 -25.37
C PHE A 415 -1.44 -14.86 -24.86
N SER A 416 -1.26 -15.99 -25.54
CA SER A 416 -0.21 -16.96 -25.18
C SER A 416 1.20 -16.40 -25.38
N ILE A 417 1.43 -15.59 -26.42
CA ILE A 417 2.72 -14.91 -26.63
C ILE A 417 2.98 -13.93 -25.47
N LEU A 418 1.97 -13.14 -25.10
CA LEU A 418 2.09 -12.17 -24.00
C LEU A 418 2.34 -12.84 -22.65
N ASP A 419 1.64 -13.95 -22.36
CA ASP A 419 1.81 -14.73 -21.12
C ASP A 419 3.22 -15.35 -21.01
N ARG A 420 3.75 -15.93 -22.10
CA ARG A 420 5.13 -16.43 -22.14
C ARG A 420 6.17 -15.34 -21.88
N LYS A 421 5.86 -14.10 -22.27
CA LYS A 421 6.72 -12.92 -22.05
C LYS A 421 6.41 -12.20 -20.74
N GLN A 422 5.47 -12.71 -19.94
CA GLN A 422 5.03 -12.11 -18.67
C GLN A 422 4.62 -10.64 -18.83
N LEU A 423 3.96 -10.32 -19.96
CA LEU A 423 3.45 -8.99 -20.25
C LEU A 423 2.03 -8.81 -19.72
N SER A 424 1.88 -7.93 -18.74
CA SER A 424 0.57 -7.52 -18.24
C SER A 424 -0.12 -6.56 -19.22
N VAL A 425 -1.35 -6.92 -19.62
CA VAL A 425 -2.22 -6.08 -20.45
C VAL A 425 -3.19 -5.33 -19.55
N ASP A 426 -3.25 -4.01 -19.71
CA ASP A 426 -4.13 -3.14 -18.91
C ASP A 426 -5.51 -2.98 -19.56
N LEU A 427 -5.54 -2.66 -20.86
CA LEU A 427 -6.77 -2.48 -21.63
C LEU A 427 -6.73 -3.32 -22.89
N ILE A 428 -7.88 -3.84 -23.26
CA ILE A 428 -8.09 -4.58 -24.50
C ILE A 428 -9.27 -3.96 -25.24
N SER A 429 -9.10 -3.76 -26.54
CA SER A 429 -10.18 -3.41 -27.46
C SER A 429 -10.07 -4.31 -28.68
N THR A 430 -11.18 -4.96 -29.07
CA THR A 430 -11.17 -5.96 -30.13
C THR A 430 -12.20 -5.64 -31.21
N SER A 431 -11.88 -6.07 -32.42
CA SER A 431 -12.82 -6.24 -33.52
C SER A 431 -12.69 -7.67 -34.06
N GLU A 432 -13.37 -7.99 -35.16
CA GLU A 432 -13.29 -9.32 -35.78
C GLU A 432 -11.86 -9.69 -36.21
N VAL A 433 -11.08 -8.70 -36.66
CA VAL A 433 -9.74 -8.90 -37.23
C VAL A 433 -8.64 -8.05 -36.58
N HIS A 434 -8.97 -7.15 -35.64
CA HIS A 434 -7.98 -6.35 -34.92
C HIS A 434 -8.05 -6.58 -33.43
N VAL A 435 -6.86 -6.64 -32.81
CA VAL A 435 -6.68 -6.57 -31.36
C VAL A 435 -5.81 -5.36 -31.07
N SER A 436 -6.33 -4.44 -30.28
CA SER A 436 -5.57 -3.35 -29.71
C SER A 436 -5.41 -3.64 -28.22
N MET A 437 -4.18 -3.51 -27.71
CA MET A 437 -3.84 -3.78 -26.31
C MET A 437 -2.99 -2.66 -25.76
N ALA A 438 -3.36 -2.12 -24.61
CA ALA A 438 -2.53 -1.19 -23.85
C ALA A 438 -1.71 -1.98 -22.83
N ILE A 439 -0.39 -1.84 -22.87
CA ILE A 439 0.55 -2.49 -21.94
C ILE A 439 1.35 -1.45 -21.17
N HIS A 440 1.71 -1.78 -19.93
CA HIS A 440 2.56 -0.91 -19.12
C HIS A 440 4.04 -1.06 -19.51
N SER A 441 4.64 0.00 -20.07
CA SER A 441 5.99 -0.03 -20.63
C SER A 441 7.10 0.40 -19.67
N ALA A 442 6.78 0.74 -18.42
CA ALA A 442 7.77 1.27 -17.47
C ALA A 442 8.96 0.34 -17.17
N ASN A 443 8.77 -0.97 -17.30
CA ASN A 443 9.77 -1.99 -17.00
C ASN A 443 10.29 -2.71 -18.26
N LEU A 444 9.85 -2.29 -19.45
CA LEU A 444 10.20 -2.97 -20.69
C LEU A 444 11.35 -2.24 -21.38
N SER A 445 12.45 -2.96 -21.63
CA SER A 445 13.48 -2.50 -22.53
C SER A 445 12.98 -2.47 -23.97
N ASP A 446 13.49 -1.55 -24.77
CA ASP A 446 13.18 -1.47 -26.21
C ASP A 446 13.49 -2.79 -26.94
N GLU A 447 14.52 -3.52 -26.48
CA GLU A 447 14.87 -4.85 -26.99
C GLU A 447 13.78 -5.89 -26.74
N THR A 448 13.18 -5.88 -25.54
CA THR A 448 12.09 -6.80 -25.19
C THR A 448 10.87 -6.51 -26.07
N LEU A 449 10.57 -5.23 -26.28
CA LEU A 449 9.45 -4.80 -27.12
C LEU A 449 9.65 -5.18 -28.59
N ALA A 450 10.89 -5.09 -29.10
CA ALA A 450 11.24 -5.54 -30.45
C ALA A 450 11.04 -7.06 -30.62
N LYS A 451 11.49 -7.86 -29.64
CA LYS A 451 11.28 -9.32 -29.64
C LYS A 451 9.80 -9.71 -29.59
N VAL A 452 9.02 -9.01 -28.77
CA VAL A 452 7.57 -9.21 -28.67
C VAL A 452 6.90 -8.88 -29.99
N LYS A 453 7.32 -7.79 -30.65
CA LYS A 453 6.83 -7.42 -31.98
C LYS A 453 7.08 -8.54 -32.99
N GLU A 454 8.31 -9.06 -33.06
CA GLU A 454 8.69 -10.14 -33.98
C GLU A 454 7.84 -11.40 -33.78
N GLU A 455 7.60 -11.82 -32.53
CA GLU A 455 6.73 -12.97 -32.24
C GLU A 455 5.25 -12.72 -32.60
N LEU A 456 4.77 -11.49 -32.35
CA LEU A 456 3.39 -11.11 -32.70
C LEU A 456 3.20 -10.96 -34.21
N GLU A 457 4.25 -10.65 -34.97
CA GLU A 457 4.21 -10.57 -36.44
C GLU A 457 3.88 -11.93 -37.09
N GLU A 458 4.09 -13.05 -36.38
CA GLU A 458 3.58 -14.36 -36.82
C GLU A 458 2.05 -14.45 -36.85
N CYS A 459 1.36 -13.58 -36.10
CA CYS A 459 -0.10 -13.57 -35.97
C CYS A 459 -0.78 -12.56 -36.91
N GLY A 460 -0.01 -11.65 -37.51
CA GLY A 460 -0.59 -10.50 -38.19
C GLY A 460 0.39 -9.35 -38.41
N GLU A 461 -0.12 -8.25 -38.94
CA GLU A 461 0.62 -6.99 -39.00
C GLU A 461 0.58 -6.30 -37.63
N VAL A 462 1.74 -5.90 -37.11
CA VAL A 462 1.88 -5.34 -35.77
C VAL A 462 2.37 -3.90 -35.84
N SER A 463 1.64 -2.98 -35.22
CA SER A 463 2.09 -1.61 -34.95
C SER A 463 2.13 -1.35 -33.45
N ILE A 464 3.14 -0.60 -33.03
CA ILE A 464 3.36 -0.27 -31.62
C ILE A 464 3.45 1.24 -31.50
N LEU A 465 2.56 1.83 -30.70
CA LEU A 465 2.55 3.25 -30.36
C LEU A 465 3.07 3.39 -28.93
N SER A 466 4.24 4.01 -28.80
CA SER A 466 4.85 4.31 -27.50
C SER A 466 4.46 5.72 -27.03
N LYS A 467 4.74 6.03 -25.75
CA LYS A 467 4.47 7.35 -25.13
C LYS A 467 2.98 7.69 -25.05
N MET A 468 2.17 6.70 -24.72
CA MET A 468 0.74 6.87 -24.48
C MET A 468 0.45 6.90 -22.97
N ALA A 469 -0.76 7.32 -22.62
CA ALA A 469 -1.29 7.28 -21.27
C ALA A 469 -2.75 6.81 -21.28
N ILE A 470 -3.14 6.05 -20.25
CA ILE A 470 -4.54 5.68 -20.03
C ILE A 470 -5.17 6.76 -19.16
N LEU A 471 -6.24 7.38 -19.65
CA LEU A 471 -7.12 8.28 -18.92
C LEU A 471 -8.39 7.53 -18.54
N SER A 472 -8.70 7.44 -17.25
CA SER A 472 -9.85 6.69 -16.76
C SER A 472 -10.78 7.57 -15.93
N LEU A 473 -12.08 7.44 -16.17
CA LEU A 473 -13.16 8.03 -15.39
C LEU A 473 -13.81 6.91 -14.57
N VAL A 474 -13.74 7.02 -13.24
CA VAL A 474 -14.21 6.01 -12.30
C VAL A 474 -15.44 6.50 -11.54
N GLY A 475 -16.44 5.65 -11.37
CA GLY A 475 -17.60 5.92 -10.53
C GLY A 475 -18.43 4.67 -10.25
N ALA A 476 -19.02 4.59 -9.06
CA ALA A 476 -19.96 3.53 -8.72
C ALA A 476 -21.20 3.66 -9.62
N GLU A 477 -21.55 2.55 -10.28
CA GLU A 477 -22.70 2.46 -11.17
C GLU A 477 -22.65 3.44 -12.36
N MET A 478 -21.53 3.53 -13.11
CA MET A 478 -21.49 4.36 -14.34
C MET A 478 -22.59 3.97 -15.33
N LYS A 479 -23.03 2.71 -15.30
CA LYS A 479 -24.22 2.22 -16.04
C LYS A 479 -25.49 3.06 -15.85
N ASN A 480 -25.67 3.61 -14.66
CA ASN A 480 -26.83 4.42 -14.32
C ASN A 480 -26.61 5.92 -14.60
N MET A 481 -25.40 6.31 -15.03
CA MET A 481 -25.04 7.68 -15.41
C MET A 481 -25.15 7.88 -16.92
N ILE A 482 -26.38 7.80 -17.44
CA ILE A 482 -26.64 7.93 -18.89
C ILE A 482 -26.08 9.26 -19.42
N GLY A 483 -25.30 9.19 -20.49
CA GLY A 483 -24.69 10.34 -21.15
C GLY A 483 -23.31 10.74 -20.62
N ILE A 484 -22.81 10.12 -19.55
CA ILE A 484 -21.49 10.48 -19.01
C ILE A 484 -20.35 10.14 -19.97
N ALA A 485 -20.42 8.98 -20.64
CA ALA A 485 -19.46 8.57 -21.66
C ALA A 485 -19.43 9.58 -22.83
N GLY A 486 -20.62 9.96 -23.32
CA GLY A 486 -20.76 10.96 -24.37
C GLY A 486 -20.14 12.29 -23.96
N ARG A 487 -20.43 12.78 -22.75
CA ARG A 487 -19.83 14.02 -22.22
C ARG A 487 -18.32 13.93 -22.10
N MET A 488 -17.77 12.84 -21.58
CA MET A 488 -16.32 12.63 -21.48
C MET A 488 -15.67 12.78 -22.86
N PHE A 489 -16.15 12.06 -23.87
CA PHE A 489 -15.55 12.10 -25.20
C PHE A 489 -15.83 13.40 -25.96
N SER A 490 -17.01 14.00 -25.80
CA SER A 490 -17.30 15.34 -26.36
C SER A 490 -16.37 16.39 -25.77
N THR A 491 -16.16 16.38 -24.45
CA THR A 491 -15.26 17.34 -23.78
C THR A 491 -13.82 17.18 -24.28
N LEU A 492 -13.33 15.93 -24.42
CA LEU A 492 -11.99 15.68 -24.96
C LEU A 492 -11.88 16.16 -26.42
N GLY A 493 -12.89 15.89 -27.24
CA GLY A 493 -12.94 16.31 -28.64
C GLY A 493 -13.01 17.83 -28.82
N GLU A 494 -13.83 18.54 -28.04
CA GLU A 494 -13.94 20.01 -28.04
C GLU A 494 -12.61 20.69 -27.71
N HIS A 495 -11.77 20.03 -26.90
CA HIS A 495 -10.43 20.50 -26.54
C HIS A 495 -9.32 19.93 -27.44
N ASN A 496 -9.66 19.29 -28.56
CA ASN A 496 -8.74 18.69 -29.53
C ASN A 496 -7.78 17.66 -28.90
N VAL A 497 -8.26 16.84 -27.96
CA VAL A 497 -7.50 15.70 -27.44
C VAL A 497 -7.82 14.48 -28.30
N ASN A 498 -6.80 13.94 -28.97
CA ASN A 498 -7.00 12.75 -29.82
C ASN A 498 -7.09 11.48 -28.97
N ILE A 499 -8.03 10.60 -29.31
CA ILE A 499 -8.27 9.33 -28.61
C ILE A 499 -7.82 8.18 -29.51
N GLU A 500 -6.86 7.39 -29.04
CA GLU A 500 -6.31 6.24 -29.78
C GLU A 500 -7.13 4.97 -29.55
N MET A 501 -7.58 4.76 -28.31
CA MET A 501 -8.32 3.56 -27.91
C MET A 501 -9.39 3.93 -26.90
N ILE A 502 -10.53 3.25 -26.96
CA ILE A 502 -11.58 3.30 -25.93
C ILE A 502 -11.80 1.88 -25.40
N SER A 503 -11.96 1.76 -24.09
CA SER A 503 -12.33 0.50 -23.42
C SER A 503 -13.31 0.76 -22.28
N GLN A 504 -14.37 -0.03 -22.24
CA GLN A 504 -15.37 -0.02 -21.16
C GLN A 504 -15.75 -1.46 -20.83
N GLY A 505 -15.52 -1.85 -19.57
CA GLY A 505 -15.81 -3.20 -19.09
C GLY A 505 -17.28 -3.45 -18.76
N ALA A 506 -17.65 -4.72 -18.61
CA ALA A 506 -19.01 -5.16 -18.27
C ALA A 506 -19.47 -4.75 -16.86
N SER A 507 -18.54 -4.46 -15.95
CA SER A 507 -18.85 -3.92 -14.62
C SER A 507 -19.31 -2.47 -14.68
N GLU A 508 -19.01 -1.75 -15.78
CA GLU A 508 -19.33 -0.34 -15.99
C GLU A 508 -19.04 0.51 -14.73
N ILE A 509 -17.88 0.27 -14.09
CA ILE A 509 -17.35 1.07 -12.98
C ILE A 509 -16.35 2.11 -13.48
N ASN A 510 -15.68 1.80 -14.60
CA ASN A 510 -14.74 2.70 -15.26
C ASN A 510 -15.10 2.86 -16.74
N ILE A 511 -14.71 4.01 -17.30
CA ILE A 511 -14.60 4.26 -18.73
C ILE A 511 -13.19 4.75 -18.97
N SER A 512 -12.44 4.04 -19.81
CA SER A 512 -11.03 4.32 -20.02
C SER A 512 -10.75 4.58 -21.50
N CYS A 513 -9.84 5.52 -21.76
CA CYS A 513 -9.34 5.76 -23.10
C CYS A 513 -7.83 5.98 -23.08
N VAL A 514 -7.19 5.68 -24.20
CA VAL A 514 -5.76 5.89 -24.39
C VAL A 514 -5.54 7.14 -25.22
N ILE A 515 -4.69 8.03 -24.73
CA ILE A 515 -4.35 9.32 -25.33
C ILE A 515 -2.83 9.52 -25.34
N ASP A 516 -2.34 10.52 -26.08
CA ASP A 516 -0.93 10.89 -26.05
C ASP A 516 -0.51 11.31 -24.63
N ALA A 517 0.61 10.76 -24.13
CA ALA A 517 1.10 11.07 -22.79
C ALA A 517 1.39 12.57 -22.58
N TYR A 518 1.76 13.28 -23.64
CA TYR A 518 1.97 14.73 -23.59
C TYR A 518 0.68 15.50 -23.24
N GLU A 519 -0.47 15.00 -23.69
CA GLU A 519 -1.77 15.64 -23.44
C GLU A 519 -2.43 15.17 -22.16
N ALA A 520 -1.92 14.12 -21.50
CA ALA A 520 -2.59 13.46 -20.40
C ALA A 520 -2.97 14.42 -19.27
N THR A 521 -2.01 15.19 -18.76
CA THR A 521 -2.25 16.14 -17.66
C THR A 521 -3.25 17.24 -18.04
N ARG A 522 -3.24 17.68 -19.31
CA ARG A 522 -4.21 18.65 -19.85
C ARG A 522 -5.61 18.04 -19.89
N ALA A 523 -5.73 16.83 -20.44
CA ALA A 523 -6.99 16.10 -20.56
C ALA A 523 -7.64 15.82 -19.20
N MET A 524 -6.87 15.39 -18.19
CA MET A 524 -7.40 15.17 -16.84
C MET A 524 -7.87 16.47 -16.18
N ASN A 525 -7.14 17.58 -16.32
CA ASN A 525 -7.59 18.88 -15.81
C ASN A 525 -8.90 19.32 -16.47
N ILE A 526 -9.02 19.16 -17.79
CA ILE A 526 -10.23 19.49 -18.55
C ILE A 526 -11.42 18.64 -18.09
N LEU A 527 -11.24 17.32 -17.99
CA LEU A 527 -12.30 16.42 -17.53
C LEU A 527 -12.70 16.70 -16.08
N HIS A 528 -11.73 16.90 -15.20
CA HIS A 528 -12.01 17.23 -13.80
C HIS A 528 -12.81 18.53 -13.70
N THR A 529 -12.39 19.56 -14.41
CA THR A 529 -13.04 20.86 -14.41
C THR A 529 -14.49 20.76 -14.92
N ASN A 530 -14.71 20.16 -16.09
CA ASN A 530 -16.04 20.07 -16.73
C ASN A 530 -16.99 19.08 -16.02
N LEU A 531 -16.48 17.96 -15.53
CA LEU A 531 -17.33 16.91 -14.94
C LEU A 531 -17.52 17.04 -13.43
N PHE A 532 -16.66 17.78 -12.72
CA PHE A 532 -16.71 17.89 -11.25
C PHE A 532 -16.97 19.31 -10.75
N THR A 533 -16.65 20.34 -11.55
CA THR A 533 -16.70 21.75 -11.11
C THR A 533 -17.87 22.51 -11.72
N PHE A 534 -18.13 22.34 -13.02
CA PHE A 534 -19.16 23.09 -13.76
C PHE A 534 -20.55 22.42 -13.82
N LEU A 535 -20.85 21.44 -12.97
CA LEU A 535 -22.18 20.83 -12.85
C LEU A 535 -23.13 21.59 -11.88
N GLU A 536 -22.95 22.90 -11.73
CA GLU A 536 -23.85 23.79 -10.97
C GLU A 536 -24.78 24.58 -11.88
#